data_AF-A0A831WS37-F1
#
_entry.id   AF-A0A831WS37-F1
#
_cell.length_a   1.000
_cell.length_b   1.000
_cell.length_c   1.000
_cell.angle_alpha   90.00
_cell.angle_beta   90.00
_cell.angle_gamma   90.00
#
_symmetry.space_group_name_H-M   'P 1'
#
loop_
_entity.id
_entity.type
_entity.pdbx_description
1 polymer ?
#
loop_
_entity_poly.entity_id
_entity_poly.type
_entity_poly.pdbx_seq_one_letter_code
_entity_poly.pdbx_strand_id
1 'polypeptide(L)'
;MDENKIVLDEKYLEHFREDLKKLRETSKNVFAEQSDSYKQKLVYCLLNTIKSGDREKFMSILFKSVNARKEKAKDFAEKFGKLQNLLKTKQFEDIAYAVVLGIMSSYKETKTEG
;
A
#
# COMPACT_ATOMS: atom_id res chain seq x y z
N MET A 1 30.92 2.75 3.99
CA MET A 1 29.99 2.62 5.14
C MET A 1 28.60 2.76 4.57
N ASP A 2 27.80 1.72 4.68
CA ASP A 2 26.45 1.67 4.11
C ASP A 2 25.46 2.13 5.19
N GLU A 3 25.23 3.45 5.26
CA GLU A 3 24.60 4.14 6.40
C GLU A 3 23.10 3.88 6.60
N ASN A 4 22.47 2.91 5.92
CA ASN A 4 21.03 2.71 6.00
C ASN A 4 20.57 1.25 6.13
N LYS A 5 21.41 0.37 6.66
CA LYS A 5 20.97 -0.97 7.08
C LYS A 5 20.65 -0.93 8.57
N ILE A 6 19.41 -0.52 8.91
CA ILE A 6 18.87 -0.91 10.22
C ILE A 6 18.93 -2.44 10.23
N VAL A 7 19.77 -3.01 11.09
CA VAL A 7 19.77 -4.44 11.38
C VAL A 7 18.51 -4.66 12.20
N LEU A 8 17.45 -5.06 11.49
CA LEU A 8 16.18 -5.37 12.10
C LEU A 8 16.35 -6.71 12.81
N ASP A 9 16.23 -6.74 14.14
CA ASP A 9 16.13 -8.01 14.85
C ASP A 9 14.88 -8.79 14.39
N GLU A 10 14.85 -10.10 14.61
CA GLU A 10 13.75 -10.95 14.12
C GLU A 10 12.38 -10.50 14.62
N LYS A 11 12.33 -9.97 15.85
CA LYS A 11 11.10 -9.46 16.47
C LYS A 11 10.58 -8.22 15.76
N TYR A 12 11.47 -7.31 15.36
CA TYR A 12 11.11 -6.17 14.54
C TYR A 12 10.59 -6.61 13.17
N LEU A 13 11.27 -7.56 12.52
CA LEU A 13 10.84 -8.08 11.22
C LEU A 13 9.45 -8.72 11.30
N GLU A 14 9.14 -9.41 12.39
CA GLU A 14 7.81 -9.97 12.65
C GLU A 14 6.75 -8.86 12.76
N HIS A 15 6.97 -7.86 13.61
CA HIS A 15 6.06 -6.71 13.75
C HIS A 15 5.88 -5.94 12.42
N PHE A 16 6.96 -5.75 11.67
CA PHE A 16 6.90 -5.10 10.37
C PHE A 16 6.04 -5.90 9.39
N ARG A 17 6.20 -7.23 9.32
CA ARG A 17 5.36 -8.09 8.47
C ARG A 17 3.89 -8.03 8.87
N GLU A 18 3.59 -7.97 10.18
CA GLU A 18 2.21 -7.80 10.64
C GLU A 18 1.63 -6.46 10.23
N ASP A 19 2.40 -5.37 10.33
CA ASP A 19 1.93 -4.05 9.92
C ASP A 19 1.71 -3.96 8.41
N LEU A 20 2.55 -4.62 7.60
CA LEU A 20 2.30 -4.77 6.16
C LEU A 20 1.01 -5.56 5.88
N LYS A 21 0.73 -6.64 6.63
CA LYS A 21 -0.53 -7.39 6.50
C LYS A 21 -1.75 -6.52 6.84
N LYS A 22 -1.67 -5.75 7.93
CA LYS A 22 -2.74 -4.83 8.36
C LYS A 22 -2.96 -3.73 7.31
N LEU A 23 -1.88 -3.17 6.77
CA LEU A 23 -1.95 -2.15 5.71
C LEU A 23 -2.57 -2.71 4.43
N ARG A 24 -2.22 -3.94 4.05
CA ARG A 24 -2.82 -4.62 2.90
C ARG A 24 -4.33 -4.78 3.07
N GLU A 25 -4.79 -5.20 4.25
CA GLU A 25 -6.21 -5.39 4.53
C GLU A 25 -6.97 -4.06 4.55
N THR A 26 -6.44 -3.02 5.19
CA THR A 26 -7.08 -1.70 5.16
C THR A 26 -7.12 -1.12 3.74
N SER A 27 -6.08 -1.33 2.94
CA SER A 27 -6.07 -0.95 1.52
C SER A 27 -7.18 -1.67 0.75
N LYS A 28 -7.33 -2.99 0.91
CA LYS A 28 -8.42 -3.75 0.31
C LYS A 28 -9.78 -3.14 0.66
N ASN A 29 -10.02 -2.85 1.94
CA ASN A 29 -11.29 -2.32 2.42
C ASN A 29 -11.60 -0.91 1.88
N VAL A 30 -10.60 -0.03 1.79
CA VAL A 30 -10.75 1.32 1.21
C VAL A 30 -11.26 1.25 -0.24
N PHE A 31 -10.79 0.27 -1.02
CA PHE A 31 -11.07 0.19 -2.44
C PHE A 31 -12.12 -0.86 -2.83
N ALA A 32 -12.65 -1.64 -1.89
CA ALA A 32 -13.57 -2.76 -2.14
C ALA A 32 -14.79 -2.41 -3.00
N GLU A 33 -15.40 -1.25 -2.77
CA GLU A 33 -16.61 -0.80 -3.48
C GLU A 33 -16.33 -0.14 -4.84
N GLN A 34 -15.06 0.04 -5.19
CA GLN A 34 -14.69 0.69 -6.45
C GLN A 34 -14.75 -0.30 -7.62
N SER A 35 -14.98 0.23 -8.82
CA SER A 35 -14.96 -0.58 -10.04
C SER A 35 -13.58 -1.17 -10.30
N ASP A 36 -13.52 -2.38 -10.84
CA ASP A 36 -12.24 -3.03 -11.15
C ASP A 36 -11.43 -2.21 -12.16
N SER A 37 -12.09 -1.58 -13.14
CA SER A 37 -11.43 -0.66 -14.08
C SER A 37 -10.73 0.51 -13.37
N TYR A 38 -11.39 1.14 -12.38
CA TYR A 38 -10.76 2.19 -11.59
C TYR A 38 -9.54 1.64 -10.82
N LYS A 39 -9.72 0.50 -10.15
CA LYS A 39 -8.66 -0.08 -9.32
C LYS A 39 -7.45 -0.53 -10.15
N GLN A 40 -7.68 -1.12 -11.32
CA GLN A 40 -6.63 -1.52 -12.26
C GLN A 40 -5.83 -0.31 -12.76
N LYS A 41 -6.50 0.79 -13.14
CA LYS A 41 -5.83 2.04 -13.52
C LYS A 41 -5.00 2.61 -12.38
N LEU A 42 -5.54 2.59 -11.15
CA LEU A 42 -4.82 3.04 -9.96
C LEU A 42 -3.58 2.18 -9.69
N VAL A 43 -3.72 0.85 -9.71
CA VAL A 43 -2.62 -0.11 -9.54
C VAL A 43 -1.54 0.11 -10.58
N TYR A 44 -1.91 0.29 -11.85
CA TYR A 44 -0.97 0.59 -12.92
C TYR A 44 -0.16 1.87 -12.65
N CYS A 45 -0.83 2.95 -12.24
CA CYS A 45 -0.16 4.21 -11.89
C CYS A 45 0.80 4.04 -10.71
N LEU A 46 0.38 3.34 -9.65
CA LEU A 46 1.20 3.10 -8.46
C LEU A 46 2.42 2.22 -8.77
N LEU A 47 2.24 1.13 -9.52
CA LEU A 47 3.34 0.26 -9.94
C LEU A 47 4.38 1.01 -10.79
N ASN A 48 3.94 1.91 -11.67
CA ASN A 48 4.86 2.73 -12.45
C ASN A 48 5.68 3.67 -11.56
N THR A 49 5.09 4.25 -10.52
CA THR A 49 5.84 5.09 -9.56
C THR A 49 6.84 4.29 -8.72
N ILE A 50 6.52 3.04 -8.37
CA ILE A 50 7.47 2.13 -7.70
C ILE A 50 8.64 1.83 -8.65
N LYS A 51 8.34 1.43 -9.90
CA LYS A 51 9.35 1.11 -10.92
C LYS A 51 10.29 2.28 -11.22
N SER A 52 9.78 3.52 -11.21
CA SER A 52 10.58 4.73 -11.46
C SER A 52 11.26 5.29 -10.21
N GLY A 53 11.05 4.69 -9.02
CA GLY A 53 11.56 5.21 -7.75
C GLY A 53 10.93 6.52 -7.29
N ASP A 54 9.80 6.93 -7.87
CA ASP A 54 9.15 8.22 -7.63
C ASP A 54 8.22 8.14 -6.41
N ARG A 55 8.83 8.19 -5.22
CA ARG A 55 8.13 8.05 -3.94
C ARG A 55 7.12 9.18 -3.70
N GLU A 56 7.48 10.41 -4.04
CA GLU A 56 6.61 11.58 -3.83
C GLU A 56 5.34 11.47 -4.67
N LYS A 57 5.48 11.05 -5.94
CA LYS A 57 4.32 10.83 -6.81
C LYS A 57 3.48 9.65 -6.35
N PHE A 58 4.09 8.56 -5.89
CA PHE A 58 3.37 7.44 -5.28
C PHE A 58 2.48 7.94 -4.13
N MET A 59 3.07 8.70 -3.20
CA MET A 59 2.37 9.27 -2.04
C MET A 59 1.25 10.22 -2.47
N SER A 60 1.50 11.08 -3.44
CA SER A 60 0.51 12.02 -3.98
C SER A 60 -0.70 11.28 -4.56
N ILE A 61 -0.48 10.26 -5.39
CA ILE A 61 -1.54 9.45 -6.01
C ILE A 61 -2.32 8.69 -4.93
N LEU A 62 -1.61 8.06 -4.00
CA LEU A 62 -2.19 7.27 -2.92
C LEU A 62 -3.09 8.13 -2.03
N PHE A 63 -2.59 9.26 -1.52
CA PHE A 63 -3.36 10.11 -0.61
C PHE A 63 -4.56 10.75 -1.29
N LYS A 64 -4.42 11.24 -2.53
CA LYS A 64 -5.56 11.74 -3.30
C LYS A 64 -6.63 10.66 -3.46
N SER A 65 -6.20 9.44 -3.71
CA SER A 65 -7.11 8.30 -3.82
C SER A 65 -7.77 8.04 -2.47
N VAL A 66 -7.03 7.75 -1.40
CA VAL A 66 -7.62 7.38 -0.10
C VAL A 66 -8.56 8.47 0.44
N ASN A 67 -8.18 9.75 0.34
CA ASN A 67 -8.98 10.86 0.86
C ASN A 67 -10.34 11.02 0.17
N ALA A 68 -10.51 10.51 -1.05
CA ALA A 68 -11.80 10.45 -1.71
C ALA A 68 -12.80 9.49 -1.02
N ARG A 69 -12.33 8.62 -0.10
CA ARG A 69 -13.11 7.61 0.64
C ARG A 69 -13.21 7.93 2.14
N LYS A 70 -13.50 9.18 2.48
CA LYS A 70 -13.52 9.79 3.84
C LYS A 70 -13.69 8.83 5.02
N GLU A 71 -14.72 7.98 5.04
CA GLU A 71 -15.01 7.08 6.17
C GLU A 71 -13.99 5.94 6.33
N LYS A 72 -13.53 5.36 5.22
CA LYS A 72 -12.57 4.24 5.20
C LYS A 72 -11.11 4.72 5.23
N ALA A 73 -10.89 6.02 5.02
CA ALA A 73 -9.57 6.65 5.05
C ALA A 73 -8.93 6.64 6.44
N LYS A 74 -9.72 6.67 7.51
CA LYS A 74 -9.23 6.76 8.90
C LYS A 74 -8.39 5.54 9.30
N ASP A 75 -8.92 4.34 9.10
CA ASP A 75 -8.23 3.10 9.47
C ASP A 75 -6.97 2.90 8.64
N PHE A 76 -7.04 3.22 7.35
CA PHE A 76 -5.86 3.24 6.49
C PHE A 76 -4.79 4.21 7.01
N ALA A 77 -5.17 5.45 7.33
CA ALA A 77 -4.24 6.46 7.83
C ALA A 77 -3.57 6.04 9.14
N GLU A 78 -4.31 5.39 10.06
CA GLU A 78 -3.74 4.88 11.31
C GLU A 78 -2.67 3.81 11.06
N LYS A 79 -2.93 2.83 10.19
CA LYS A 79 -1.95 1.76 9.90
C LYS A 79 -0.77 2.29 9.07
N PHE A 80 -1.04 3.14 8.10
CA PHE A 80 -0.01 3.76 7.28
C PHE A 80 0.90 4.70 8.11
N GLY A 81 0.32 5.45 9.05
CA GLY A 81 1.06 6.36 9.92
C GLY A 81 2.08 5.66 10.82
N LYS A 82 1.82 4.42 11.26
CA LYS A 82 2.80 3.61 12.01
C LYS A 82 4.07 3.31 11.21
N LEU A 83 3.97 3.33 9.89
CA LEU A 83 5.05 3.03 8.96
C LEU A 83 5.72 4.30 8.42
N GLN A 84 5.29 5.51 8.84
CA GLN A 84 5.74 6.78 8.26
C GLN A 84 7.27 6.97 8.31
N ASN A 85 7.91 6.48 9.38
CA ASN A 85 9.35 6.60 9.59
C ASN A 85 10.16 5.76 8.58
N LEU A 86 9.51 4.78 7.94
CA LEU A 86 10.11 3.87 6.96
C LEU A 86 9.90 4.34 5.51
N LEU A 87 9.17 5.42 5.28
CA LEU A 87 8.90 5.90 3.91
C LEU A 87 10.13 6.47 3.22
N LYS A 88 11.18 6.83 3.97
CA LYS A 88 12.46 7.31 3.44
C LYS A 88 13.50 6.21 3.32
N THR A 89 13.22 5.00 3.78
CA THR A 89 14.18 3.89 3.81
C THR A 89 13.94 2.92 2.65
N LYS A 90 14.74 1.84 2.58
CA LYS A 90 14.56 0.75 1.62
C LYS A 90 13.24 -0.03 1.81
N GLN A 91 12.64 0.06 3.01
CA GLN A 91 11.37 -0.59 3.33
C GLN A 91 10.16 0.09 2.65
N PHE A 92 10.35 1.25 2.02
CA PHE A 92 9.29 1.90 1.26
C PHE A 92 8.67 0.99 0.20
N GLU A 93 9.47 0.19 -0.51
CA GLU A 93 8.96 -0.70 -1.56
C GLU A 93 8.01 -1.75 -0.98
N ASP A 94 8.37 -2.38 0.15
CA ASP A 94 7.52 -3.35 0.84
C ASP A 94 6.17 -2.73 1.25
N ILE A 95 6.20 -1.49 1.76
CA ILE A 95 5.01 -0.72 2.14
C ILE A 95 4.15 -0.42 0.90
N ALA A 96 4.79 0.05 -0.18
CA ALA A 96 4.13 0.39 -1.42
C ALA A 96 3.47 -0.84 -2.06
N TYR A 97 4.15 -1.99 -2.07
CA TYR A 97 3.62 -3.25 -2.55
C TYR A 97 2.48 -3.78 -1.68
N ALA A 98 2.54 -3.63 -0.35
CA ALA A 98 1.44 -4.01 0.53
C ALA A 98 0.13 -3.27 0.16
N VAL A 99 0.22 -1.97 -0.14
CA VAL A 99 -0.92 -1.17 -0.61
C VAL A 99 -1.44 -1.68 -1.95
N VAL A 100 -0.54 -1.86 -2.94
CA VAL A 100 -0.91 -2.34 -4.29
C VAL A 100 -1.58 -3.70 -4.23
N LEU A 101 -1.01 -4.65 -3.49
CA LEU A 101 -1.57 -5.99 -3.33
C LEU A 101 -2.92 -5.97 -2.60
N GLY A 102 -3.13 -5.03 -1.68
CA GLY A 102 -4.42 -4.81 -1.04
C GLY A 102 -5.48 -4.39 -2.04
N ILE A 103 -5.16 -3.39 -2.88
CA ILE A 103 -6.05 -2.93 -3.95
C ILE A 103 -6.38 -4.08 -4.92
N MET A 104 -5.37 -4.83 -5.37
CA MET A 104 -5.56 -5.97 -6.28
C MET A 104 -6.43 -7.07 -5.66
N SER A 105 -6.26 -7.35 -4.36
CA SER A 105 -7.07 -8.36 -3.66
C SER A 105 -8.54 -7.97 -3.47
N SER A 106 -8.90 -6.73 -3.80
CA SER A 106 -10.27 -6.24 -3.74
C SER A 106 -11.01 -6.36 -5.08
N TYR A 107 -10.37 -6.88 -6.13
CA TYR A 107 -11.02 -7.10 -7.42
C TYR A 107 -12.19 -8.07 -7.25
N LYS A 108 -13.30 -7.83 -7.97
CA LYS A 108 -14.39 -8.80 -7.95
C LYS A 108 -13.90 -10.05 -8.67
N GLU A 109 -14.24 -11.23 -8.14
CA GLU A 109 -14.04 -12.47 -8.88
C GLU A 109 -14.81 -12.35 -10.19
N THR A 110 -14.09 -12.33 -11.31
CA THR A 110 -14.70 -12.63 -12.60
C THR A 110 -15.18 -14.06 -12.50
N LYS A 111 -16.48 -14.27 -12.34
CA LYS A 111 -17.08 -15.56 -12.66
C LYS A 111 -16.76 -15.82 -14.13
N THR A 112 -15.70 -16.58 -14.38
CA THR A 112 -15.56 -17.30 -15.64
C THR A 112 -16.66 -18.34 -15.63
N GLU A 113 -17.82 -17.96 -16.15
CA GLU A 113 -18.80 -18.91 -16.65
C GLU A 113 -18.11 -19.65 -17.79
N GLY A 114 -17.66 -20.87 -17.49
CA GLY A 114 -17.13 -21.84 -18.46
C GLY A 114 -18.25 -22.66 -19.07
#